data_AF-A0A412YJU5-F1
#
_entry.id   AF-A0A412YJU5-F1
#
_cell.length_a   1.000
_cell.length_b   1.000
_cell.length_c   1.000
_cell.angle_alpha   90.00
_cell.angle_beta   90.00
_cell.angle_gamma   90.00
#
_symmetry.space_group_name_H-M   'P 1'
#
loop_
_entity.id
_entity.type
_entity.pdbx_description
1 polymer ?
#
loop_
_entity_poly.entity_id
_entity_poly.type
_entity_poly.pdbx_seq_one_letter_code
_entity_poly.pdbx_strand_id
1 'polypeptide(L)'
;MKPLLSIVVPTKNRYFYLKHLILLVSSFKSENIELVIQDNSECNSEILNFLKDGDYFNVTYLYDSRNLSMSANADLAILHSSGEYVCFIGDDDGVTSHILSCVFWMKQNNIDALMSSQTVYYWGDYNKNISGDFSQTLLYKKYSQRVYRRDPLQALDNIMKQGFQTRGDIPLVYTGIIKRSVLDQIYSKGQTFFPGPSPDMANGVALCFLVHNFVYIDFPIVITGTSKMTGGGIHKLKGRIANIEDVPFIDRDVKNKWERRIPPIWAGRFAWPEAGIKSLRYMGHEELIAKVNYELMLADFTIYHLSYWRVAIGFSREKKRFLYYFVIRLIWKLSRGIKNMFTRKFLGKINGNIIIHDISNIEEANNYLVRLVPDFRLEIH
;
A
#
# COMPACT_ATOMS: atom_id res chain seq x y z
N MET A 1 -23.45 -18.13 5.07
CA MET A 1 -23.79 -16.95 4.25
C MET A 1 -22.53 -16.48 3.52
N LYS A 2 -22.64 -15.75 2.40
CA LYS A 2 -21.48 -15.15 1.72
C LYS A 2 -21.08 -13.87 2.47
N PRO A 3 -19.82 -13.70 2.91
CA PRO A 3 -19.40 -12.50 3.62
C PRO A 3 -19.54 -11.26 2.74
N LEU A 4 -19.71 -10.10 3.35
CA LEU A 4 -19.75 -8.82 2.62
C LEU A 4 -18.33 -8.35 2.28
N LEU A 5 -17.38 -8.56 3.19
CA LEU A 5 -16.00 -8.12 3.07
C LEU A 5 -15.04 -9.30 3.18
N SER A 6 -14.08 -9.38 2.26
CA SER A 6 -12.86 -10.17 2.41
C SER A 6 -11.71 -9.27 2.82
N ILE A 7 -11.08 -9.57 3.95
CA ILE A 7 -9.71 -9.10 4.21
C ILE A 7 -8.76 -10.17 3.69
N VAL A 8 -7.93 -9.82 2.71
CA VAL A 8 -7.00 -10.77 2.07
C VAL A 8 -5.57 -10.44 2.47
N VAL A 9 -4.81 -11.47 2.85
CA VAL A 9 -3.47 -11.35 3.43
C VAL A 9 -2.53 -12.40 2.85
N PRO A 10 -1.65 -12.02 1.91
CA PRO A 10 -0.52 -12.87 1.57
C PRO A 10 0.56 -12.77 2.66
N THR A 11 1.13 -13.91 3.06
CA THR A 11 2.16 -13.97 4.11
C THR A 11 3.29 -14.94 3.76
N LYS A 12 4.48 -14.67 4.32
CA LYS A 12 5.67 -15.53 4.23
C LYS A 12 6.58 -15.33 5.44
N ASN A 13 6.68 -16.35 6.29
CA ASN A 13 7.56 -16.45 7.46
C ASN A 13 7.40 -15.32 8.48
N ARG A 14 6.15 -14.89 8.71
CA ARG A 14 5.83 -13.70 9.50
C ARG A 14 4.66 -13.93 10.46
N TYR A 15 4.55 -15.16 10.98
CA TYR A 15 3.43 -15.58 11.82
C TYR A 15 3.25 -14.79 13.11
N PHE A 16 4.32 -14.19 13.65
CA PHE A 16 4.21 -13.33 14.82
C PHE A 16 3.16 -12.22 14.63
N TYR A 17 3.22 -11.48 13.52
CA TYR A 17 2.25 -10.42 13.25
C TYR A 17 0.90 -10.99 12.79
N LEU A 18 0.92 -12.05 11.97
CA LEU A 18 -0.29 -12.69 11.46
C LEU A 18 -1.21 -13.17 12.58
N LYS A 19 -0.67 -13.71 13.67
CA LYS A 19 -1.47 -14.15 14.83
C LYS A 19 -2.24 -12.99 15.45
N HIS A 20 -1.62 -11.81 15.61
CA HIS A 20 -2.30 -10.61 16.09
C HIS A 20 -3.40 -10.15 15.13
N LEU A 21 -3.16 -10.25 13.82
CA LEU A 21 -4.18 -9.90 12.82
C LEU A 21 -5.37 -10.86 12.87
N ILE A 22 -5.12 -12.17 13.04
CA ILE A 22 -6.18 -13.17 13.24
C ILE A 22 -6.99 -12.84 14.50
N LEU A 23 -6.33 -12.55 15.63
CA LEU A 23 -7.00 -12.19 16.88
C LEU A 23 -7.84 -10.90 16.72
N LEU A 24 -7.29 -9.89 16.05
CA LEU A 24 -7.98 -8.63 15.77
C LEU A 24 -9.26 -8.86 14.97
N VAL A 25 -9.19 -9.50 13.81
CA VAL A 25 -10.35 -9.67 12.93
C VAL A 25 -11.39 -10.61 13.55
N SER A 26 -10.95 -11.66 14.24
CA SER A 26 -11.84 -12.60 14.94
C SER A 26 -12.60 -11.91 16.09
N SER A 27 -11.98 -10.90 16.74
CA SER A 27 -12.63 -10.14 17.81
C SER A 27 -13.88 -9.37 17.37
N PHE A 28 -14.04 -9.12 16.06
CA PHE A 28 -15.21 -8.42 15.52
C PHE A 28 -16.49 -9.27 15.55
N LYS A 29 -16.36 -10.61 15.70
CA LYS A 29 -17.47 -11.57 15.80
C LYS A 29 -18.59 -11.33 14.77
N SER A 30 -18.21 -11.13 13.51
CA SER A 30 -19.16 -10.85 12.42
C SER A 30 -19.06 -11.89 11.31
N GLU A 31 -20.20 -12.40 10.85
CA GLU A 31 -20.29 -13.27 9.67
C GLU A 31 -20.18 -12.49 8.34
N ASN A 32 -20.20 -11.16 8.39
CA ASN A 32 -20.09 -10.30 7.21
C ASN A 32 -18.64 -10.06 6.78
N ILE A 33 -17.67 -10.61 7.51
CA ILE A 33 -16.25 -10.47 7.22
C ILE A 33 -15.60 -11.85 7.20
N GLU A 34 -14.73 -12.08 6.24
CA GLU A 34 -13.79 -13.21 6.23
C GLU A 34 -12.34 -12.68 6.19
N LEU A 35 -11.43 -13.41 6.82
CA LEU A 35 -10.00 -13.21 6.73
C LEU A 35 -9.41 -14.36 5.90
N VAL A 36 -8.92 -14.05 4.70
CA VAL A 36 -8.33 -15.02 3.77
C VAL A 36 -6.83 -14.87 3.78
N ILE A 37 -6.16 -15.90 4.30
CA ILE A 37 -4.71 -15.94 4.46
C ILE A 37 -4.15 -16.85 3.39
N GLN A 38 -3.29 -16.30 2.54
CA GLN A 38 -2.56 -17.04 1.52
C GLN A 38 -1.08 -17.11 1.89
N ASP A 39 -0.63 -18.29 2.29
CA ASP A 39 0.68 -18.51 2.88
C ASP A 39 1.61 -19.28 1.94
N ASN A 40 2.83 -18.79 1.78
CA ASN A 40 3.91 -19.48 1.08
C ASN A 40 5.23 -19.52 1.88
N SER A 41 5.11 -19.58 3.21
CA SER A 41 6.20 -19.80 4.16
C SER A 41 6.91 -21.14 3.95
N GLU A 42 8.14 -21.27 4.44
CA GLU A 42 8.85 -22.56 4.30
C GLU A 42 8.25 -23.68 5.17
N CYS A 43 7.61 -23.31 6.28
CA CYS A 43 6.97 -24.23 7.21
C CYS A 43 5.74 -23.57 7.85
N ASN A 44 4.62 -24.29 7.93
CA ASN A 44 3.36 -23.78 8.49
C ASN A 44 2.87 -24.49 9.75
N SER A 45 3.68 -25.37 10.35
CA SER A 45 3.30 -26.06 11.58
C SER A 45 2.94 -25.10 12.72
N GLU A 46 3.66 -23.99 12.84
CA GLU A 46 3.43 -22.97 13.87
C GLU A 46 2.04 -22.34 13.75
N ILE A 47 1.65 -21.90 12.55
CA ILE A 47 0.35 -21.26 12.34
C ILE A 47 -0.80 -22.27 12.42
N LEU A 48 -0.60 -23.50 11.93
CA LEU A 48 -1.59 -24.57 12.05
C LEU A 48 -1.85 -24.96 13.51
N ASN A 49 -0.82 -25.00 14.35
CA ASN A 49 -1.00 -25.26 15.79
C ASN A 49 -1.77 -24.12 16.46
N PHE A 50 -1.44 -22.86 16.15
CA PHE A 50 -2.17 -21.71 16.65
C PHE A 50 -3.66 -21.73 16.25
N LEU A 51 -3.96 -22.08 14.99
CA LEU A 51 -5.34 -22.14 14.49
C LEU A 51 -6.17 -23.27 15.12
N LYS A 52 -5.56 -24.35 15.61
CA LYS A 52 -6.26 -25.44 16.30
C LYS A 52 -6.79 -25.06 17.67
N ASP A 53 -6.11 -24.12 18.34
CA ASP A 53 -6.39 -23.75 19.73
C ASP A 53 -7.50 -22.70 19.87
N GLY A 54 -8.00 -22.14 18.76
CA GLY A 54 -8.99 -21.06 18.76
C GLY A 54 -10.21 -21.32 17.87
N ASP A 55 -11.31 -20.64 18.18
CA ASP A 55 -12.49 -20.57 17.32
C ASP A 55 -12.36 -19.37 16.37
N TYR A 56 -11.92 -19.66 15.16
CA TYR A 56 -11.67 -18.69 14.09
C TYR A 56 -12.62 -18.91 12.92
N PHE A 57 -13.93 -18.94 13.19
CA PHE A 57 -14.98 -19.30 12.21
C PHE A 57 -14.95 -18.49 10.90
N ASN A 58 -14.39 -17.28 10.91
CA ASN A 58 -14.29 -16.40 9.76
C ASN A 58 -12.88 -16.37 9.12
N VAL A 59 -11.98 -17.26 9.51
CA VAL A 59 -10.62 -17.35 8.96
C VAL A 59 -10.52 -18.50 7.97
N THR A 60 -10.09 -18.18 6.74
CA THR A 60 -9.72 -19.16 5.73
C THR A 60 -8.20 -19.13 5.57
N TYR A 61 -7.54 -20.25 5.89
CA TYR A 61 -6.10 -20.39 5.75
C TYR A 61 -5.76 -21.35 4.59
N LEU A 62 -4.96 -20.86 3.65
CA LEU A 62 -4.52 -21.59 2.47
C LEU A 62 -3.00 -21.57 2.41
N TYR A 63 -2.41 -22.71 2.09
CA TYR A 63 -0.97 -22.89 2.06
C TYR A 63 -0.50 -23.41 0.71
N ASP A 64 0.56 -22.79 0.19
CA ASP A 64 1.23 -23.20 -1.03
C ASP A 64 2.75 -23.23 -0.81
N SER A 65 3.32 -24.42 -0.77
CA SER A 65 4.77 -24.61 -0.54
C SER A 65 5.64 -24.22 -1.73
N ARG A 66 5.04 -23.86 -2.88
CA ARG A 66 5.79 -23.38 -4.05
C ARG A 66 6.42 -22.02 -3.75
N ASN A 67 7.58 -21.77 -4.35
CA ASN A 67 8.21 -20.45 -4.28
C ASN A 67 7.48 -19.46 -5.21
N LEU A 68 6.40 -18.85 -4.71
CA LEU A 68 5.60 -17.86 -5.43
C LEU A 68 6.26 -16.47 -5.41
N SER A 69 6.10 -15.72 -6.51
CA SER A 69 6.37 -14.29 -6.51
C SER A 69 5.37 -13.55 -5.61
N MET A 70 5.71 -12.34 -5.18
CA MET A 70 4.82 -11.53 -4.33
C MET A 70 3.46 -11.29 -5.02
N SER A 71 3.46 -10.96 -6.31
CA SER A 71 2.24 -10.74 -7.08
C SER A 71 1.42 -12.03 -7.24
N ALA A 72 2.07 -13.18 -7.48
CA ALA A 72 1.36 -14.46 -7.60
C ALA A 72 0.70 -14.86 -6.27
N ASN A 73 1.39 -14.68 -5.13
CA ASN A 73 0.81 -14.94 -3.81
C ASN A 73 -0.36 -13.99 -3.51
N ALA A 74 -0.22 -12.72 -3.91
CA ALA A 74 -1.26 -11.70 -3.79
C ALA A 74 -2.50 -12.02 -4.67
N ASP A 75 -2.29 -12.49 -5.91
CA ASP A 75 -3.38 -12.90 -6.82
C ASP A 75 -4.18 -14.07 -6.22
N LEU A 76 -3.50 -15.10 -5.71
CA LEU A 76 -4.15 -16.24 -5.05
C LEU A 76 -4.97 -15.81 -3.83
N ALA A 77 -4.47 -14.88 -3.01
CA ALA A 77 -5.21 -14.36 -1.87
C ALA A 77 -6.56 -13.73 -2.26
N ILE A 78 -6.61 -12.97 -3.36
CA ILE A 78 -7.85 -12.39 -3.87
C ILE A 78 -8.75 -13.46 -4.50
N LEU A 79 -8.18 -14.40 -5.28
CA LEU A 79 -8.96 -15.48 -5.94
C LEU A 79 -9.65 -16.41 -4.94
N HIS A 80 -9.00 -16.71 -3.81
CA HIS A 80 -9.56 -17.57 -2.79
C HIS A 80 -10.56 -16.87 -1.86
N SER A 81 -10.78 -15.57 -2.06
CA SER A 81 -11.75 -14.80 -1.29
C SER A 81 -13.12 -14.74 -1.96
N SER A 82 -14.17 -14.54 -1.17
CA SER A 82 -15.56 -14.64 -1.60
C SER A 82 -16.37 -13.34 -1.43
N GLY A 83 -15.97 -12.43 -0.55
CA GLY A 83 -16.68 -11.20 -0.21
C GLY A 83 -17.00 -10.26 -1.37
N GLU A 84 -18.11 -9.53 -1.30
CA GLU A 84 -18.52 -8.54 -2.32
C GLU A 84 -17.52 -7.37 -2.43
N TYR A 85 -16.87 -7.04 -1.32
CA TYR A 85 -15.78 -6.08 -1.22
C TYR A 85 -14.49 -6.79 -0.77
N VAL A 86 -13.35 -6.28 -1.22
CA VAL A 86 -12.02 -6.82 -0.90
C VAL A 86 -11.16 -5.69 -0.33
N CYS A 87 -10.53 -5.96 0.81
CA CYS A 87 -9.50 -5.14 1.42
C CYS A 87 -8.21 -5.96 1.50
N PHE A 88 -7.17 -5.51 0.83
CA PHE A 88 -5.88 -6.19 0.85
C PHE A 88 -4.97 -5.48 1.86
N ILE A 89 -4.37 -6.25 2.77
CA ILE A 89 -3.42 -5.75 3.76
C ILE A 89 -2.26 -6.73 3.97
N GLY A 90 -1.14 -6.24 4.50
CA GLY A 90 -0.03 -7.07 4.95
C GLY A 90 -0.31 -7.76 6.28
N ASP A 91 0.48 -8.78 6.61
CA ASP A 91 0.34 -9.52 7.88
C ASP A 91 0.69 -8.70 9.14
N ASP A 92 1.38 -7.56 9.01
CA ASP A 92 1.67 -6.61 10.08
C ASP A 92 0.76 -5.39 10.13
N ASP A 93 -0.16 -5.29 9.17
CA ASP A 93 -1.21 -4.29 9.15
C ASP A 93 -2.39 -4.73 10.03
N GLY A 94 -3.34 -3.82 10.24
CA GLY A 94 -4.59 -4.09 10.93
C GLY A 94 -5.74 -3.28 10.33
N VAL A 95 -6.95 -3.47 10.86
CA VAL A 95 -8.12 -2.67 10.51
C VAL A 95 -8.88 -2.29 11.77
N THR A 96 -9.61 -1.18 11.71
CA THR A 96 -10.56 -0.83 12.76
C THR A 96 -11.87 -1.59 12.57
N SER A 97 -12.62 -1.86 13.64
CA SER A 97 -13.94 -2.50 13.54
C SER A 97 -14.96 -1.66 12.74
N HIS A 98 -14.73 -0.35 12.59
CA HIS A 98 -15.51 0.54 11.72
C HIS A 98 -15.47 0.16 10.24
N ILE A 99 -14.53 -0.72 9.81
CA ILE A 99 -14.49 -1.24 8.44
C ILE A 99 -15.81 -1.90 8.04
N LEU A 100 -16.52 -2.55 8.99
CA LEU A 100 -17.85 -3.13 8.76
C LEU A 100 -18.88 -2.05 8.40
N SER A 101 -18.92 -0.95 9.17
CA SER A 101 -19.78 0.20 8.87
C SER A 101 -19.47 0.79 7.51
N CYS A 102 -18.19 0.87 7.13
CA CYS A 102 -17.78 1.32 5.80
C CYS A 102 -18.35 0.44 4.69
N VAL A 103 -18.22 -0.89 4.76
CA VAL A 103 -18.69 -1.77 3.68
C VAL A 103 -20.21 -1.82 3.56
N PHE A 104 -20.95 -1.77 4.68
CA PHE A 104 -22.41 -1.67 4.62
C PHE A 104 -22.84 -0.37 3.95
N TRP A 105 -22.21 0.75 4.32
CA TRP A 105 -22.49 2.04 3.71
C TRP A 105 -22.10 2.08 2.22
N MET A 106 -20.95 1.51 1.85
CA MET A 106 -20.52 1.40 0.46
C MET A 106 -21.55 0.62 -0.37
N LYS A 107 -22.05 -0.50 0.14
CA LYS A 107 -23.08 -1.30 -0.52
C LYS A 107 -24.38 -0.51 -0.72
N GLN A 108 -24.86 0.16 0.34
CA GLN A 108 -26.07 0.97 0.28
C GLN A 108 -25.98 2.14 -0.72
N ASN A 109 -24.79 2.72 -0.88
CA ASN A 109 -24.55 3.89 -1.73
C ASN A 109 -23.92 3.54 -3.08
N ASN A 110 -23.81 2.25 -3.43
CA ASN A 110 -23.18 1.75 -4.65
C ASN A 110 -21.77 2.34 -4.90
N ILE A 111 -20.93 2.31 -3.88
CA ILE A 111 -19.53 2.76 -3.95
C ILE A 111 -18.65 1.62 -4.44
N ASP A 112 -17.76 1.93 -5.39
CA ASP A 112 -16.84 0.97 -6.03
C ASP A 112 -15.52 0.88 -5.28
N ALA A 113 -15.01 2.01 -4.78
CA ALA A 113 -13.73 2.09 -4.09
C ALA A 113 -13.77 3.09 -2.94
N LEU A 114 -13.10 2.73 -1.84
CA LEU A 114 -12.92 3.58 -0.67
C LEU A 114 -11.48 3.54 -0.22
N MET A 115 -10.87 4.72 -0.11
CA MET A 115 -9.60 4.93 0.60
C MET A 115 -9.86 5.64 1.92
N SER A 116 -8.99 5.46 2.90
CA SER A 116 -9.11 6.09 4.22
C SER A 116 -7.87 6.89 4.61
N SER A 117 -7.99 7.77 5.61
CA SER A 117 -6.85 8.47 6.17
C SER A 117 -5.76 7.50 6.65
N GLN A 118 -4.51 7.82 6.35
CA GLN A 118 -3.38 6.99 6.73
C GLN A 118 -3.14 7.07 8.24
N THR A 119 -2.99 5.91 8.87
CA THR A 119 -2.44 5.75 10.22
C THR A 119 -1.34 4.71 10.18
N VAL A 120 -0.31 4.91 11.01
CA VAL A 120 0.85 4.02 11.08
C VAL A 120 1.01 3.51 12.49
N TYR A 121 1.12 2.20 12.64
CA TYR A 121 1.50 1.54 13.89
C TYR A 121 2.91 0.98 13.77
N TYR A 122 3.79 1.36 14.70
CA TYR A 122 5.16 0.86 14.77
C TYR A 122 5.23 -0.28 15.79
N TRP A 123 5.54 -1.48 15.30
CA TRP A 123 5.77 -2.65 16.14
C TRP A 123 7.02 -2.46 17.00
N GLY A 124 7.10 -3.14 18.14
CA GLY A 124 8.26 -3.01 19.05
C GLY A 124 9.60 -3.39 18.42
N ASP A 125 9.59 -4.22 17.38
CA ASP A 125 10.79 -4.69 16.67
C ASP A 125 11.10 -3.93 15.37
N TYR A 126 10.41 -2.81 15.10
CA TYR A 126 10.57 -2.05 13.86
C TYR A 126 12.02 -1.59 13.58
N ASN A 127 12.33 -1.38 12.30
CA ASN A 127 13.61 -0.81 11.89
C ASN A 127 13.75 0.66 12.36
N LYS A 128 14.54 0.91 13.41
CA LYS A 128 14.81 2.24 14.03
C LYS A 128 15.64 3.20 13.15
N ASN A 129 15.28 3.33 11.88
CA ASN A 129 15.89 4.24 10.91
C ASN A 129 15.31 5.66 10.96
N ILE A 130 14.35 5.90 11.86
CA ILE A 130 13.73 7.20 12.11
C ILE A 130 14.36 7.78 13.37
N SER A 131 14.57 9.09 13.40
CA SER A 131 15.10 9.75 14.59
C SER A 131 14.06 9.74 15.73
N GLY A 132 14.33 9.00 16.81
CA GLY A 132 13.44 8.82 17.96
C GLY A 132 12.97 7.37 18.08
N ASP A 133 12.51 6.97 19.27
CA ASP A 133 11.96 5.63 19.47
C ASP A 133 10.42 5.65 19.31
N PHE A 134 9.95 5.01 18.24
CA PHE A 134 8.54 4.75 17.95
C PHE A 134 8.13 3.31 18.27
N SER A 135 8.91 2.55 19.04
CA SER A 135 8.50 1.20 19.44
C SER A 135 7.12 1.27 20.08
N GLN A 136 6.19 0.40 19.67
CA GLN A 136 4.85 0.33 20.25
C GLN A 136 4.10 1.68 20.20
N THR A 137 4.14 2.34 19.03
CA THR A 137 3.60 3.70 18.87
C THR A 137 2.64 3.79 17.69
N LEU A 138 1.48 4.41 17.93
CA LEU A 138 0.46 4.73 16.92
C LEU A 138 0.57 6.19 16.49
N LEU A 139 0.60 6.45 15.18
CA LEU A 139 0.65 7.79 14.59
C LEU A 139 -0.53 7.98 13.65
N TYR A 140 -1.34 9.00 13.91
CA TYR A 140 -2.46 9.39 13.05
C TYR A 140 -2.55 10.91 12.94
N LYS A 141 -3.31 11.41 11.97
CA LYS A 141 -3.59 12.85 11.81
C LYS A 141 -4.94 13.20 12.39
N LYS A 142 -5.12 14.48 12.75
CA LYS A 142 -6.46 15.01 13.03
C LYS A 142 -7.36 14.77 11.82
N TYR A 143 -8.55 14.25 12.09
CA TYR A 143 -9.51 13.81 11.09
C TYR A 143 -10.83 14.58 11.23
N SER A 144 -11.59 14.64 10.15
CA SER A 144 -12.90 15.30 10.07
C SER A 144 -14.09 14.34 10.00
N GLN A 145 -13.84 13.04 9.82
CA GLN A 145 -14.85 11.99 9.58
C GLN A 145 -15.67 12.18 8.29
N ARG A 146 -15.31 13.17 7.47
CA ARG A 146 -16.01 13.47 6.23
C ARG A 146 -15.64 12.50 5.14
N VAL A 147 -16.63 12.16 4.32
CA VAL A 147 -16.46 11.43 3.07
C VAL A 147 -16.32 12.43 1.93
N TYR A 148 -15.32 12.24 1.08
CA TYR A 148 -15.10 13.08 -0.08
C TYR A 148 -15.10 12.25 -1.35
N ARG A 149 -15.81 12.69 -2.38
CA ARG A 149 -15.69 12.10 -3.71
C ARG A 149 -14.33 12.40 -4.33
N ARG A 150 -13.84 11.48 -5.14
CA ARG A 150 -12.58 11.58 -5.86
C ARG A 150 -12.79 11.17 -7.31
N ASP A 151 -12.07 11.84 -8.22
CA ASP A 151 -12.01 11.47 -9.62
C ASP A 151 -10.74 10.62 -9.84
N PRO A 152 -10.88 9.31 -10.14
CA PRO A 152 -9.74 8.43 -10.31
C PRO A 152 -8.87 8.81 -11.52
N LEU A 153 -9.44 9.30 -12.62
CA LEU A 153 -8.69 9.69 -13.81
C LEU A 153 -7.93 11.00 -13.58
N GLN A 154 -8.53 11.95 -12.85
CA GLN A 154 -7.82 13.16 -12.41
C GLN A 154 -6.66 12.80 -11.46
N ALA A 155 -6.88 11.89 -10.51
CA ALA A 155 -5.83 11.41 -9.61
C ALA A 155 -4.70 10.72 -10.39
N LEU A 156 -5.02 9.90 -11.39
CA LEU A 156 -4.05 9.28 -12.30
C LEU A 156 -3.23 10.31 -13.07
N ASP A 157 -3.88 11.31 -13.66
CA ASP A 157 -3.20 12.40 -14.39
C ASP A 157 -2.22 13.17 -13.48
N ASN A 158 -2.63 13.43 -12.23
CA ASN A 158 -1.77 14.08 -11.24
C ASN A 158 -0.52 13.25 -10.90
N ILE A 159 -0.64 11.93 -10.71
CA ILE A 159 0.53 11.09 -10.41
C ILE A 159 1.42 10.87 -11.64
N MET A 160 0.86 10.80 -12.86
CA MET A 160 1.63 10.73 -14.11
C MET A 160 2.47 11.99 -14.32
N LYS A 161 1.88 13.17 -14.10
CA LYS A 161 2.60 14.46 -14.13
C LYS A 161 3.67 14.58 -13.05
N GLN A 162 3.50 13.83 -11.95
CA GLN A 162 4.51 13.67 -10.91
C GLN A 162 5.51 12.55 -11.19
N GLY A 163 5.48 11.93 -12.38
CA GLY A 163 6.37 10.85 -12.77
C GLY A 163 6.23 9.62 -11.87
N PHE A 164 5.02 9.33 -11.40
CA PHE A 164 4.69 8.23 -10.47
C PHE A 164 5.52 8.23 -9.17
N GLN A 165 5.94 9.41 -8.69
CA GLN A 165 6.73 9.56 -7.46
C GLN A 165 5.89 9.59 -6.18
N THR A 166 4.58 9.40 -6.31
CA THR A 166 3.58 9.33 -5.24
C THR A 166 2.41 8.45 -5.70
N ARG A 167 1.74 7.78 -4.76
CA ARG A 167 0.45 7.11 -5.00
C ARG A 167 -0.70 8.12 -5.18
N GLY A 168 -0.51 9.36 -4.71
CA GLY A 168 -1.57 10.39 -4.76
C GLY A 168 -2.85 9.89 -4.10
N ASP A 169 -3.98 10.29 -4.67
CA ASP A 169 -5.31 9.90 -4.22
C ASP A 169 -5.96 8.93 -5.22
N ILE A 170 -5.23 7.97 -5.77
CA ILE A 170 -5.80 6.93 -6.64
C ILE A 170 -6.50 5.84 -5.81
N PRO A 171 -7.51 5.13 -6.35
CA PRO A 171 -8.02 3.91 -5.73
C PRO A 171 -6.91 2.85 -5.67
N LEU A 172 -6.87 2.05 -4.61
CA LEU A 172 -5.87 1.01 -4.42
C LEU A 172 -6.45 -0.12 -3.58
N VAL A 173 -6.27 -1.38 -3.99
CA VAL A 173 -6.73 -2.52 -3.17
C VAL A 173 -5.90 -2.69 -1.89
N TYR A 174 -4.58 -2.46 -1.97
CA TYR A 174 -3.71 -2.39 -0.80
C TYR A 174 -4.11 -1.19 0.06
N THR A 175 -4.52 -1.42 1.31
CA THR A 175 -5.00 -0.41 2.26
C THR A 175 -6.27 0.34 1.86
N GLY A 176 -7.03 -0.18 0.89
CA GLY A 176 -8.33 0.33 0.48
C GLY A 176 -9.38 -0.78 0.44
N ILE A 177 -10.64 -0.40 0.21
CA ILE A 177 -11.76 -1.33 0.10
C ILE A 177 -12.34 -1.20 -1.30
N ILE A 178 -12.26 -2.27 -2.10
CA ILE A 178 -12.64 -2.26 -3.52
C ILE A 178 -13.74 -3.30 -3.77
N LYS A 179 -14.75 -2.93 -4.56
CA LYS A 179 -15.80 -3.84 -5.01
C LYS A 179 -15.21 -4.95 -5.87
N ARG A 180 -15.49 -6.21 -5.54
CA ARG A 180 -14.93 -7.38 -6.24
C ARG A 180 -15.15 -7.33 -7.74
N SER A 181 -16.36 -6.96 -8.18
CA SER A 181 -16.69 -6.90 -9.62
C SER A 181 -15.81 -5.94 -10.42
N VAL A 182 -15.15 -4.97 -9.77
CA VAL A 182 -14.16 -4.08 -10.40
C VAL A 182 -12.80 -4.75 -10.50
N LEU A 183 -12.37 -5.47 -9.45
CA LEU A 183 -11.14 -6.26 -9.47
C LEU A 183 -11.21 -7.38 -10.51
N ASP A 184 -12.34 -8.09 -10.61
CA ASP A 184 -12.55 -9.17 -11.57
C ASP A 184 -12.41 -8.69 -13.02
N GLN A 185 -12.78 -7.43 -13.31
CA GLN A 185 -12.55 -6.83 -14.63
C GLN A 185 -11.06 -6.67 -14.93
N ILE A 186 -10.22 -6.31 -13.95
CA ILE A 186 -8.75 -6.28 -14.12
C ILE A 186 -8.23 -7.69 -14.42
N TYR A 187 -8.67 -8.66 -13.61
CA TYR A 187 -8.23 -10.04 -13.73
C TYR A 187 -8.61 -10.66 -15.08
N SER A 188 -9.82 -10.37 -15.59
CA SER A 188 -10.31 -10.90 -16.87
C SER A 188 -9.44 -10.52 -18.08
N LYS A 189 -8.66 -9.43 -18.00
CA LYS A 189 -7.81 -8.97 -19.11
C LYS A 189 -6.55 -9.80 -19.30
N GLY A 190 -6.00 -10.39 -18.25
CA GLY A 190 -4.66 -10.98 -18.28
C GLY A 190 -4.30 -11.83 -17.06
N GLN A 191 -5.31 -12.29 -16.32
CA GLN A 191 -5.21 -13.24 -15.21
C GLN A 191 -4.31 -12.76 -14.05
N THR A 192 -4.31 -11.45 -13.79
CA THR A 192 -3.66 -10.86 -12.62
C THR A 192 -4.40 -9.59 -12.17
N PHE A 193 -4.44 -9.33 -10.87
CA PHE A 193 -4.89 -8.06 -10.29
C PHE A 193 -3.76 -7.03 -10.21
N PHE A 194 -2.50 -7.46 -10.43
CA PHE A 194 -1.28 -6.67 -10.21
C PHE A 194 -0.39 -6.64 -11.47
N PRO A 195 -0.79 -5.94 -12.55
CA PRO A 195 -0.12 -5.97 -13.84
C PRO A 195 1.18 -5.15 -13.90
N GLY A 196 2.15 -5.47 -13.03
CA GLY A 196 3.45 -4.80 -12.96
C GLY A 196 4.30 -5.25 -11.78
N PRO A 197 5.60 -4.86 -11.75
CA PRO A 197 6.54 -5.34 -10.74
C PRO A 197 6.35 -4.73 -9.35
N SER A 198 5.59 -3.65 -9.23
CA SER A 198 5.12 -3.13 -7.96
C SER A 198 3.61 -3.32 -7.89
N PRO A 199 3.11 -4.28 -7.07
CA PRO A 199 1.69 -4.58 -6.96
C PRO A 199 0.85 -3.33 -6.70
N ASP A 200 1.29 -2.50 -5.75
CA ASP A 200 0.57 -1.29 -5.34
C ASP A 200 0.30 -0.34 -6.52
N MET A 201 1.36 0.11 -7.20
CA MET A 201 1.20 1.10 -8.27
C MET A 201 0.50 0.49 -9.49
N ALA A 202 0.77 -0.78 -9.81
CA ALA A 202 0.15 -1.44 -10.95
C ALA A 202 -1.37 -1.59 -10.77
N ASN A 203 -1.81 -2.09 -9.60
CA ASN A 203 -3.22 -2.23 -9.29
C ASN A 203 -3.93 -0.87 -9.22
N GLY A 204 -3.32 0.12 -8.56
CA GLY A 204 -3.95 1.44 -8.44
C GLY A 204 -4.17 2.14 -9.77
N VAL A 205 -3.20 2.06 -10.70
CA VAL A 205 -3.37 2.59 -12.06
C VAL A 205 -4.46 1.82 -12.82
N ALA A 206 -4.54 0.50 -12.69
CA ALA A 206 -5.55 -0.31 -13.36
C ALA A 206 -6.97 0.05 -12.88
N LEU A 207 -7.13 0.20 -11.56
CA LEU A 207 -8.39 0.60 -10.94
C LEU A 207 -8.87 1.98 -11.41
N CYS A 208 -7.96 2.89 -11.77
CA CYS A 208 -8.34 4.25 -12.19
C CYS A 208 -9.26 4.27 -13.43
N PHE A 209 -9.21 3.24 -14.27
CA PHE A 209 -10.03 3.15 -15.49
C PHE A 209 -11.36 2.42 -15.29
N LEU A 210 -11.55 1.74 -14.16
CA LEU A 210 -12.69 0.84 -13.93
C LEU A 210 -13.57 1.28 -12.76
N VAL A 211 -13.01 2.04 -11.81
CA VAL A 211 -13.75 2.60 -10.68
C VAL A 211 -14.54 3.83 -11.15
N HIS A 212 -15.84 3.87 -10.86
CA HIS A 212 -16.69 5.03 -11.17
C HIS A 212 -17.05 5.81 -9.90
N ASN A 213 -17.51 5.12 -8.86
CA ASN A 213 -17.89 5.73 -7.58
C ASN A 213 -16.76 5.57 -6.56
N PHE A 214 -15.88 6.57 -6.53
CA PHE A 214 -14.70 6.57 -5.65
C PHE A 214 -14.82 7.61 -4.54
N VAL A 215 -14.59 7.18 -3.30
CA VAL A 215 -14.57 8.05 -2.14
C VAL A 215 -13.31 7.91 -1.29
N TYR A 216 -13.00 8.98 -0.56
CA TYR A 216 -11.99 9.02 0.48
C TYR A 216 -12.67 9.38 1.81
N ILE A 217 -12.45 8.59 2.86
CA ILE A 217 -12.89 8.92 4.21
C ILE A 217 -11.73 9.54 4.99
N ASP A 218 -11.95 10.75 5.50
CA ASP A 218 -11.00 11.36 6.42
C ASP A 218 -11.18 10.83 7.85
N PHE A 219 -10.87 9.54 8.03
CA PHE A 219 -10.73 8.82 9.30
C PHE A 219 -9.92 7.53 9.04
N PRO A 220 -9.02 7.10 9.93
CA PRO A 220 -8.21 5.91 9.69
C PRO A 220 -9.00 4.60 9.86
N ILE A 221 -9.26 3.92 8.75
CA ILE A 221 -9.93 2.60 8.76
C ILE A 221 -8.91 1.47 8.76
N VAL A 222 -7.85 1.58 7.95
CA VAL A 222 -6.75 0.61 7.87
C VAL A 222 -5.55 1.11 8.68
N ILE A 223 -4.99 0.25 9.53
CA ILE A 223 -3.81 0.49 10.34
C ILE A 223 -2.59 -0.05 9.61
N THR A 224 -1.72 0.81 9.10
CA THR A 224 -0.50 0.37 8.40
C THR A 224 0.59 0.02 9.41
N GLY A 225 1.01 -1.24 9.42
CA GLY A 225 2.10 -1.76 10.24
C GLY A 225 3.47 -1.31 9.75
N THR A 226 4.37 -1.05 10.69
CA THR A 226 5.79 -0.89 10.43
C THR A 226 6.56 -1.80 11.37
N SER A 227 7.06 -2.90 10.83
CA SER A 227 7.77 -3.96 11.54
C SER A 227 9.25 -4.06 11.14
N LYS A 228 9.99 -5.03 11.70
CA LYS A 228 11.37 -5.33 11.28
C LYS A 228 11.47 -5.75 9.82
N MET A 229 10.43 -6.40 9.30
CA MET A 229 10.44 -7.12 8.03
C MET A 229 9.83 -6.32 6.86
N THR A 230 9.74 -4.99 6.98
CA THR A 230 9.10 -4.11 6.01
C THR A 230 9.59 -4.30 4.56
N GLY A 231 8.66 -4.15 3.60
CA GLY A 231 8.95 -4.11 2.16
C GLY A 231 9.52 -5.40 1.57
N GLY A 232 9.10 -6.58 2.06
CA GLY A 232 9.49 -7.88 1.48
C GLY A 232 11.01 -8.14 1.48
N GLY A 233 11.76 -7.51 2.39
CA GLY A 233 13.21 -7.66 2.47
C GLY A 233 14.04 -6.72 1.60
N ILE A 234 13.43 -5.76 0.88
CA ILE A 234 14.16 -4.73 0.09
C ILE A 234 15.12 -3.91 0.98
N HIS A 235 14.82 -3.77 2.27
CA HIS A 235 15.72 -3.11 3.23
C HIS A 235 17.04 -3.85 3.46
N LYS A 236 17.13 -5.13 3.08
CA LYS A 236 18.37 -5.91 3.13
C LYS A 236 19.32 -5.56 1.98
N LEU A 237 18.86 -4.87 0.93
CA LEU A 237 19.73 -4.39 -0.17
C LEU A 237 20.51 -3.14 0.27
N LYS A 238 21.84 -3.17 0.12
CA LYS A 238 22.74 -2.05 0.47
C LYS A 238 22.32 -0.79 -0.32
N GLY A 239 21.94 0.27 0.39
CA GLY A 239 21.48 1.52 -0.23
C GLY A 239 20.07 1.49 -0.84
N ARG A 240 19.30 0.39 -0.65
CA ARG A 240 17.95 0.18 -1.22
C ARG A 240 17.90 0.37 -2.75
N ILE A 241 19.02 0.05 -3.39
CA ILE A 241 19.25 0.18 -4.83
C ILE A 241 19.99 -1.07 -5.31
N ALA A 242 19.61 -1.60 -6.46
CA ALA A 242 20.30 -2.70 -7.13
C ALA A 242 20.12 -2.56 -8.65
N ASN A 243 21.02 -3.12 -9.45
CA ASN A 243 20.71 -3.29 -10.86
C ASN A 243 19.57 -4.30 -10.98
N ILE A 244 18.72 -4.15 -11.99
CA ILE A 244 17.53 -4.99 -12.12
C ILE A 244 17.88 -6.48 -12.26
N GLU A 245 19.01 -6.79 -12.90
CA GLU A 245 19.52 -8.17 -13.05
C GLU A 245 19.81 -8.83 -11.71
N ASP A 246 20.29 -8.06 -10.74
CA ASP A 246 20.71 -8.55 -9.42
C ASP A 246 19.53 -8.73 -8.44
N VAL A 247 18.31 -8.37 -8.83
CA VAL A 247 17.13 -8.49 -7.96
C VAL A 247 16.53 -9.89 -8.03
N PRO A 248 16.57 -10.70 -6.95
CA PRO A 248 16.22 -12.12 -7.04
C PRO A 248 14.70 -12.37 -7.09
N PHE A 249 13.88 -11.45 -6.56
CA PHE A 249 12.42 -11.61 -6.44
C PHE A 249 11.63 -11.02 -7.62
N ILE A 250 12.31 -10.46 -8.63
CA ILE A 250 11.66 -9.91 -9.82
C ILE A 250 11.73 -10.94 -10.95
N ASP A 251 10.58 -11.19 -11.58
CA ASP A 251 10.45 -12.14 -12.67
C ASP A 251 11.31 -11.75 -13.88
N ARG A 252 11.87 -12.75 -14.56
CA ARG A 252 12.75 -12.55 -15.73
C ARG A 252 12.09 -11.72 -16.83
N ASP A 253 10.80 -11.93 -17.06
CA ASP A 253 10.04 -11.20 -18.07
C ASP A 253 9.94 -9.71 -17.74
N VAL A 254 9.84 -9.35 -16.45
CA VAL A 254 9.86 -7.96 -16.03
C VAL A 254 11.22 -7.34 -16.36
N LYS A 255 12.32 -8.04 -16.08
CA LYS A 255 13.68 -7.57 -16.36
C LYS A 255 13.90 -7.34 -17.86
N ASN A 256 13.53 -8.33 -18.67
CA ASN A 256 13.67 -8.29 -20.12
C ASN A 256 12.82 -7.19 -20.78
N LYS A 257 11.65 -6.88 -20.20
CA LYS A 257 10.71 -5.87 -20.69
C LYS A 257 10.70 -4.62 -19.81
N TRP A 258 11.85 -4.25 -19.25
CA TRP A 258 11.99 -3.01 -18.48
C TRP A 258 11.84 -1.79 -19.38
N GLU A 259 11.22 -0.71 -18.89
CA GLU A 259 11.00 0.48 -19.69
C GLU A 259 12.31 1.13 -20.14
N ARG A 260 12.48 1.29 -21.44
CA ARG A 260 13.71 1.86 -22.05
C ARG A 260 14.02 3.29 -21.59
N ARG A 261 13.01 4.04 -21.13
CA ARG A 261 13.16 5.41 -20.62
C ARG A 261 13.48 5.47 -19.12
N ILE A 262 13.49 4.34 -18.44
CA ILE A 262 13.80 4.22 -17.01
C ILE A 262 15.16 3.52 -16.89
N PRO A 263 16.11 4.05 -16.10
CA PRO A 263 17.34 3.32 -15.81
C PRO A 263 17.03 1.91 -15.28
N PRO A 264 17.74 0.85 -15.73
CA PRO A 264 17.51 -0.54 -15.32
C PRO A 264 18.02 -0.81 -13.89
N ILE A 265 17.48 -0.03 -12.96
CA ILE A 265 17.86 0.04 -11.55
C ILE A 265 16.60 -0.14 -10.74
N TRP A 266 16.63 -1.12 -9.85
CA TRP A 266 15.61 -1.29 -8.84
C TRP A 266 15.81 -0.29 -7.71
N ALA A 267 15.02 0.76 -7.74
CA ALA A 267 14.81 1.70 -6.65
C ALA A 267 13.31 2.01 -6.58
N GLY A 268 12.75 2.32 -5.40
CA GLY A 268 11.32 2.66 -5.29
C GLY A 268 10.90 3.79 -6.24
N ARG A 269 11.81 4.72 -6.52
CA ARG A 269 11.66 5.85 -7.46
C ARG A 269 11.55 5.45 -8.93
N PHE A 270 11.90 4.21 -9.29
CA PHE A 270 11.79 3.65 -10.64
C PHE A 270 10.83 2.47 -10.72
N ALA A 271 10.69 1.68 -9.65
CA ALA A 271 9.76 0.55 -9.59
C ALA A 271 8.28 1.00 -9.72
N TRP A 272 7.90 2.14 -9.12
CA TRP A 272 6.56 2.70 -9.28
C TRP A 272 6.29 3.19 -10.70
N PRO A 273 7.13 4.05 -11.33
CA PRO A 273 6.93 4.43 -12.73
C PRO A 273 6.88 3.25 -13.69
N GLU A 274 7.75 2.26 -13.50
CA GLU A 274 7.76 1.01 -14.27
C GLU A 274 6.40 0.29 -14.17
N ALA A 275 5.89 0.10 -12.95
CA ALA A 275 4.61 -0.54 -12.71
C ALA A 275 3.42 0.27 -13.24
N GLY A 276 3.44 1.59 -13.09
CA GLY A 276 2.41 2.47 -13.61
C GLY A 276 2.33 2.41 -15.14
N ILE A 277 3.48 2.46 -15.83
CA ILE A 277 3.55 2.37 -17.29
C ILE A 277 3.09 0.99 -17.80
N LYS A 278 3.52 -0.09 -17.15
CA LYS A 278 3.05 -1.45 -17.50
C LYS A 278 1.54 -1.59 -17.33
N SER A 279 0.99 -1.02 -16.26
CA SER A 279 -0.45 -1.01 -16.02
C SER A 279 -1.22 -0.17 -17.05
N LEU A 280 -0.70 0.99 -17.47
CA LEU A 280 -1.29 1.76 -18.59
C LEU A 280 -1.40 0.91 -19.86
N ARG A 281 -0.35 0.19 -20.24
CA ARG A 281 -0.39 -0.70 -21.42
C ARG A 281 -1.34 -1.87 -21.22
N TYR A 282 -1.35 -2.48 -20.03
CA TYR A 282 -2.26 -3.57 -19.68
C TYR A 282 -3.74 -3.15 -19.81
N MET A 283 -4.04 -1.88 -19.48
CA MET A 283 -5.38 -1.32 -19.61
C MET A 283 -5.68 -0.77 -21.02
N GLY A 284 -4.75 -0.86 -21.96
CA GLY A 284 -4.94 -0.39 -23.35
C GLY A 284 -4.76 1.11 -23.53
N HIS A 285 -4.09 1.78 -22.60
CA HIS A 285 -3.91 3.24 -22.55
C HIS A 285 -2.45 3.67 -22.76
N GLU A 286 -1.78 3.10 -23.77
CA GLU A 286 -0.38 3.41 -24.07
C GLU A 286 -0.15 4.88 -24.44
N GLU A 287 -1.16 5.54 -25.02
CA GLU A 287 -1.13 6.97 -25.36
C GLU A 287 -0.87 7.87 -24.14
N LEU A 288 -1.28 7.43 -22.94
CA LEU A 288 -1.09 8.21 -21.72
C LEU A 288 0.35 8.21 -21.22
N ILE A 289 1.20 7.30 -21.69
CA ILE A 289 2.63 7.28 -21.33
C ILE A 289 3.31 8.60 -21.73
N ALA A 290 2.83 9.27 -22.78
CA ALA A 290 3.33 10.58 -23.19
C ALA A 290 3.18 11.67 -22.11
N LYS A 291 2.22 11.50 -21.17
CA LYS A 291 1.99 12.43 -20.06
C LYS A 291 2.94 12.20 -18.87
N VAL A 292 3.65 11.08 -18.84
CA VAL A 292 4.56 10.74 -17.73
C VAL A 292 5.75 11.69 -17.70
N ASN A 293 5.95 12.33 -16.55
CA ASN A 293 7.03 13.28 -16.37
C ASN A 293 8.35 12.59 -15.99
N TYR A 294 9.03 12.03 -17.00
CA TYR A 294 10.31 11.35 -16.84
C TYR A 294 11.42 12.24 -16.25
N GLU A 295 11.45 13.52 -16.60
CA GLU A 295 12.50 14.43 -16.10
C GLU A 295 12.36 14.68 -14.60
N LEU A 296 11.13 14.81 -14.11
CA LEU A 296 10.85 14.89 -12.67
C LEU A 296 11.18 13.57 -11.96
N MET A 297 10.83 12.42 -12.55
CA MET A 297 11.17 11.09 -12.02
C MET A 297 12.69 10.95 -11.85
N LEU A 298 13.47 11.26 -12.89
CA LEU A 298 14.94 11.20 -12.87
C LEU A 298 15.53 12.18 -11.84
N ALA A 299 15.00 13.40 -11.79
CA ALA A 299 15.43 14.41 -10.82
C ALA A 299 15.16 13.96 -9.38
N ASP A 300 13.97 13.44 -9.09
CA ASP A 300 13.58 12.98 -7.76
C ASP A 300 14.44 11.78 -7.32
N PHE A 301 14.69 10.80 -8.20
CA PHE A 301 15.66 9.72 -7.94
C PHE A 301 17.03 10.26 -7.54
N THR A 302 17.55 11.24 -8.29
CA THR A 302 18.90 11.77 -8.09
C THR A 302 19.06 12.47 -6.74
N ILE A 303 18.01 13.08 -6.22
CA ILE A 303 18.00 13.73 -4.89
C ILE A 303 18.24 12.74 -3.74
N TYR A 304 17.90 11.46 -3.93
CA TYR A 304 18.14 10.40 -2.93
C TYR A 304 19.38 9.56 -3.26
N HIS A 305 19.83 9.56 -4.51
CA HIS A 305 20.95 8.75 -4.99
C HIS A 305 21.95 9.61 -5.78
N LEU A 306 22.56 10.61 -5.13
CA LEU A 306 23.46 11.59 -5.78
C LEU A 306 24.63 10.94 -6.54
N SER A 307 25.14 9.81 -6.07
CA SER A 307 26.20 9.04 -6.75
C SER A 307 25.77 8.54 -8.14
N TYR A 308 24.46 8.44 -8.41
CA TYR A 308 23.88 8.01 -9.69
C TYR A 308 23.44 9.19 -10.58
N TRP A 309 23.82 10.43 -10.26
CA TRP A 309 23.49 11.62 -11.08
C TRP A 309 23.85 11.43 -12.56
N ARG A 310 25.03 10.87 -12.86
CA ARG A 310 25.49 10.64 -14.23
C ARG A 310 24.60 9.66 -15.01
N VAL A 311 24.03 8.68 -14.31
CA VAL A 311 23.06 7.74 -14.90
C VAL A 311 21.76 8.47 -15.21
N ALA A 312 21.22 9.20 -14.23
CA ALA A 312 19.95 9.91 -14.39
C ALA A 312 20.00 10.95 -15.52
N ILE A 313 21.05 11.78 -15.59
CA ILE A 313 21.22 12.76 -16.65
C ILE A 313 21.48 12.12 -18.03
N GLY A 314 22.06 10.92 -18.07
CA GLY A 314 22.24 10.15 -19.31
C GLY A 314 20.92 9.66 -19.91
N PHE A 315 19.92 9.40 -19.08
CA PHE A 315 18.56 9.02 -19.50
C PHE A 315 17.63 10.23 -19.74
N SER A 316 18.02 11.42 -19.29
CA SER A 316 17.27 12.65 -19.52
C SER A 316 17.27 13.02 -21.01
N ARG A 317 16.08 13.27 -21.56
CA ARG A 317 15.93 13.78 -22.94
C ARG A 317 15.95 15.31 -22.95
N GLU A 318 15.53 15.93 -21.86
CA GLU A 318 15.48 17.39 -21.69
C GLU A 318 16.30 17.85 -20.47
N LYS A 319 17.63 17.94 -20.63
CA LYS A 319 18.57 18.27 -19.54
C LYS A 319 18.23 19.56 -18.78
N LYS A 320 17.72 20.58 -19.47
CA LYS A 320 17.29 21.85 -18.85
C LYS A 320 16.11 21.63 -17.90
N ARG A 321 15.12 20.84 -18.32
CA ARG A 321 13.92 20.51 -17.53
C ARG A 321 14.26 19.59 -16.35
N PHE A 322 15.17 18.63 -16.56
CA PHE A 322 15.75 17.83 -15.49
C PHE A 322 16.42 18.70 -14.42
N LEU A 323 17.31 19.63 -14.83
CA LEU A 323 17.99 20.52 -13.89
C LEU A 323 17.01 21.42 -13.12
N TYR A 324 16.00 21.95 -13.81
CA TYR A 324 14.92 22.72 -13.18
C TYR A 324 14.20 21.91 -12.08
N TYR A 325 13.77 20.70 -12.38
CA TYR A 325 13.12 19.84 -11.38
C TYR A 325 14.06 19.41 -10.26
N PHE A 326 15.34 19.14 -10.56
CA PHE A 326 16.33 18.80 -9.56
C PHE A 326 16.50 19.93 -8.53
N VAL A 327 16.65 21.17 -8.99
CA VAL A 327 16.77 22.34 -8.11
C VAL A 327 15.51 22.50 -7.25
N ILE A 328 14.32 22.40 -7.85
CA ILE A 328 13.06 22.51 -7.10
C ILE A 328 12.93 21.41 -6.04
N ARG A 329 13.21 20.16 -6.40
CA ARG A 329 13.14 19.03 -5.47
C ARG A 329 14.19 19.12 -4.36
N LEU A 330 15.38 19.64 -4.66
CA LEU A 330 16.42 19.90 -3.67
C LEU A 330 15.97 20.96 -2.67
N ILE A 331 15.47 22.10 -3.15
CA ILE A 331 14.93 23.17 -2.31
C ILE A 331 13.79 22.64 -1.43
N TRP A 332 12.87 21.88 -2.01
CA TRP A 332 11.75 21.27 -1.28
C TRP A 332 12.22 20.28 -0.21
N LYS A 333 13.22 19.43 -0.50
CA LYS A 333 13.78 18.49 0.47
C LYS A 333 14.45 19.23 1.64
N LEU A 334 15.24 20.26 1.34
CA LEU A 334 15.92 21.08 2.34
C LEU A 334 14.92 21.83 3.21
N SER A 335 13.93 22.48 2.61
CA SER A 335 12.89 23.22 3.34
C SER A 335 12.04 22.31 4.22
N ARG A 336 11.71 21.10 3.74
CA ARG A 336 11.03 20.08 4.56
C ARG A 336 11.90 19.59 5.71
N GLY A 337 13.20 19.39 5.49
CA GLY A 337 14.15 19.03 6.55
C GLY A 337 14.20 20.09 7.67
N ILE A 338 14.29 21.36 7.27
CA ILE A 338 14.26 22.51 8.19
C ILE A 338 12.93 22.55 8.95
N LYS A 339 11.79 22.49 8.24
CA LYS A 339 10.45 22.47 8.85
C LYS A 339 10.33 21.35 9.89
N ASN A 340 10.76 20.14 9.54
CA ASN A 340 10.68 18.97 10.42
C ASN A 340 11.56 19.13 11.67
N MET A 341 12.74 19.72 11.53
CA MET A 341 13.62 20.04 12.65
C MET A 341 12.96 21.06 13.59
N PHE A 342 12.35 22.12 13.05
CA PHE A 342 11.61 23.12 13.84
C PHE A 342 10.40 22.52 14.54
N THR A 343 9.54 21.77 13.83
CA THR A 343 8.35 21.16 14.44
C THR A 343 8.71 20.16 15.54
N ARG A 344 9.80 19.41 15.37
CA ARG A 344 10.28 18.49 16.39
C ARG A 344 10.80 19.21 17.63
N LYS A 345 11.62 20.26 17.44
CA LYS A 345 12.23 21.02 18.54
C LYS A 345 11.22 21.84 19.35
N PHE A 346 10.22 22.42 18.70
CA PHE A 346 9.32 23.40 19.33
C PHE A 346 7.90 22.87 19.60
N LEU A 347 7.40 21.90 18.83
CA LEU A 347 6.01 21.46 18.94
C LEU A 347 5.85 20.01 19.41
N GLY A 348 6.95 19.25 19.54
CA GLY A 348 6.91 17.82 19.86
C GLY A 348 6.15 16.96 18.83
N LYS A 349 5.76 17.54 17.68
CA LYS A 349 4.96 16.87 16.64
C LYS A 349 5.85 16.47 15.47
N ILE A 350 5.58 15.29 14.91
CA ILE A 350 6.24 14.80 13.70
C ILE A 350 5.25 14.88 12.55
N ASN A 351 5.53 15.77 11.59
CA ASN A 351 4.69 15.98 10.40
C ASN A 351 3.20 16.28 10.71
N GLY A 352 2.89 16.83 11.88
CA GLY A 352 1.51 17.11 12.30
C GLY A 352 0.73 15.89 12.82
N ASN A 353 1.39 14.74 12.98
CA ASN A 353 0.77 13.56 13.57
C ASN A 353 0.57 13.75 15.08
N ILE A 354 -0.52 13.18 15.57
CA ILE A 354 -0.72 12.82 16.97
C ILE A 354 0.02 11.50 17.19
N ILE A 355 0.78 11.40 18.29
CA ILE A 355 1.67 10.28 18.61
C ILE A 355 1.18 9.69 19.93
N ILE A 356 0.85 8.40 19.92
CA ILE A 356 0.39 7.66 21.09
C ILE A 356 1.35 6.51 21.34
N HIS A 357 2.04 6.55 22.47
CA HIS A 357 2.95 5.50 22.92
C HIS A 357 2.20 4.41 23.70
N ASP A 358 2.92 3.37 24.09
CA ASP A 358 2.43 2.26 24.92
C ASP A 358 1.23 1.52 24.29
N ILE A 359 1.23 1.43 22.96
CA ILE A 359 0.30 0.59 22.19
C ILE A 359 1.05 -0.68 21.81
N SER A 360 0.72 -1.80 22.44
CA SER A 360 1.52 -3.02 22.37
C SER A 360 1.36 -3.79 21.06
N ASN A 361 0.19 -3.67 20.42
CA ASN A 361 -0.20 -4.42 19.23
C ASN A 361 -1.33 -3.69 18.45
N ILE A 362 -1.74 -4.28 17.32
CA ILE A 362 -2.77 -3.71 16.46
C ILE A 362 -4.19 -3.82 17.06
N GLU A 363 -4.43 -4.76 17.97
CA GLU A 363 -5.67 -4.90 18.74
C GLU A 363 -5.89 -3.67 19.63
N GLU A 364 -4.86 -3.27 20.38
CA GLU A 364 -4.88 -2.05 21.19
C GLU A 364 -4.99 -0.79 20.32
N ALA A 365 -4.32 -0.75 19.17
CA ALA A 365 -4.44 0.35 18.22
C ALA A 365 -5.87 0.50 17.69
N ASN A 366 -6.52 -0.61 17.32
CA ASN A 366 -7.94 -0.63 16.94
C ASN A 366 -8.82 -0.11 18.08
N ASN A 367 -8.66 -0.66 19.29
CA ASN A 367 -9.47 -0.26 20.45
C ASN A 367 -9.32 1.23 20.75
N TYR A 368 -8.10 1.77 20.63
CA TYR A 368 -7.85 3.19 20.80
C TYR A 368 -8.59 4.02 19.75
N LEU A 369 -8.42 3.71 18.46
CA LEU A 369 -9.03 4.48 17.36
C LEU A 369 -10.56 4.45 17.40
N VAL A 370 -11.16 3.29 17.67
CA VAL A 370 -12.61 3.12 17.76
C VAL A 370 -13.20 3.91 18.93
N ARG A 371 -12.50 3.98 20.08
CA ARG A 371 -12.95 4.79 21.22
C ARG A 371 -12.99 6.29 20.94
N LEU A 372 -12.21 6.77 19.97
CA LEU A 372 -12.25 8.18 19.60
C LEU A 372 -13.53 8.55 18.83
N VAL A 373 -14.21 7.58 18.21
CA VAL A 373 -15.45 7.78 17.44
C VAL A 373 -16.41 6.60 17.68
N PRO A 374 -17.02 6.48 18.87
CA PRO A 374 -17.90 5.36 19.19
C PRO A 374 -19.12 5.30 18.25
N ASP A 375 -19.67 6.45 17.86
CA ASP A 375 -20.82 6.59 16.96
C ASP A 375 -20.37 6.83 15.51
N PHE A 376 -19.60 5.90 14.94
CA PHE A 376 -19.09 6.03 13.57
C PHE A 376 -20.20 5.93 12.53
N ARG A 377 -20.51 7.06 11.87
CA ARG A 377 -21.50 7.18 10.80
C ARG A 377 -20.89 7.85 9.59
N LEU A 378 -21.34 7.44 8.40
CA LEU A 378 -20.85 7.96 7.13
C LEU A 378 -21.96 8.72 6.41
N GLU A 379 -21.68 9.98 6.10
CA GLU A 379 -22.55 10.84 5.30
C GLU A 379 -21.71 11.43 4.14
N ILE A 380 -22.28 11.44 2.93
CA ILE A 380 -21.64 12.10 1.78
C ILE A 380 -21.78 13.61 1.97
N HIS A 381 -20.66 14.31 2.05
CA HIS A 381 -20.62 15.77 2.10
C HIS A 381 -20.30 16.38 0.74
#